data_AF-A0A144RFW4-F1
#
_entry.id   AF-A0A144RFW4-F1
#
_cell.length_a   1.000
_cell.length_b   1.000
_cell.length_c   1.000
_cell.angle_alpha   90.00
_cell.angle_beta   90.00
_cell.angle_gamma   90.00
#
_symmetry.space_group_name_H-M   'P 1'
#
loop_
_entity.id
_entity.type
_entity.pdbx_description
1 polymer ?
#
loop_
_entity_poly.entity_id
_entity_poly.type
_entity_poly.pdbx_seq_one_letter_code
_entity_poly.pdbx_strand_id
1 'polypeptide(L)'
;MKYFFNTRLGETRYQLADGSLLCKDVPIGRTGKQLYGAADLPNLKPDKLGEIVVTRSPEQVFHPATLASFEGMSITILHPEDENGNVRLVNPENWKELAVGHLQNVRRGTGDQSDLMLADLIVKDESAIQLIEDGLREVSCGYDAEYEQTEPGKAEQVDITGNHVALVPKGRAGNRCAIGDRDTMANQKKSWWTRMRTAIKTGDADTMNELLDSAPAAVTGDEGDLPSGVNLNINLSPQQPLPDKKPEMGGEPTGDGEDDIKTLLKALLAKLEGNATGDNENKPGENDNKNPTGDDEDKEEETTITGDSAYRAEVIMPGIDLSRKVKPTAFKRDVLAAADKTLVRQVVGDADIRKLPKQSVDMAFNAVSEIAKGRNTRTTTGDAQRPNMGMTSIASLNKQNADFWSNRKG
;
A
#
# COMPACT_ATOMS: atom_id res chain seq x y z
N MET A 1 -4.34 24.72 -14.03
CA MET A 1 -5.25 23.55 -14.11
C MET A 1 -6.44 23.76 -13.16
N LYS A 2 -7.61 23.16 -13.42
CA LYS A 2 -8.77 23.18 -12.50
C LYS A 2 -9.00 21.77 -11.95
N TYR A 3 -9.23 21.65 -10.64
CA TYR A 3 -9.48 20.36 -9.98
C TYR A 3 -10.88 20.34 -9.36
N PHE A 4 -11.50 19.17 -9.40
CA PHE A 4 -12.73 18.90 -8.66
C PHE A 4 -12.36 18.22 -7.34
N PHE A 5 -12.79 18.78 -6.21
CA PHE A 5 -12.49 18.26 -4.88
C PHE A 5 -13.74 18.27 -4.01
N ASN A 6 -13.80 17.33 -3.06
CA ASN A 6 -14.91 17.22 -2.10
C ASN A 6 -14.67 18.10 -0.89
N THR A 7 -13.45 18.06 -0.34
CA THR A 7 -13.12 18.73 0.92
C THR A 7 -11.85 19.55 0.76
N ARG A 8 -11.86 20.79 1.25
CA ARG A 8 -10.65 21.60 1.40
C ARG A 8 -10.06 21.33 2.79
N LEU A 9 -8.83 20.82 2.84
CA LEU A 9 -8.14 20.46 4.09
C LEU A 9 -7.27 21.62 4.60
N GLY A 10 -6.81 22.49 3.70
CA GLY A 10 -6.02 23.68 4.04
C GLY A 10 -5.94 24.67 2.88
N GLU A 11 -4.94 25.55 2.89
CA GLU A 11 -4.79 26.53 1.81
C GLU A 11 -4.41 25.84 0.51
N THR A 12 -3.53 24.83 0.60
CA THR A 12 -2.93 24.14 -0.54
C THR A 12 -3.32 22.67 -0.64
N ARG A 13 -3.96 22.09 0.38
CA ARG A 13 -4.38 20.67 0.39
C ARG A 13 -5.88 20.46 0.25
N TYR A 14 -6.25 19.47 -0.57
CA TYR A 14 -7.63 19.16 -0.95
C TYR A 14 -7.84 17.65 -1.06
N GLN A 15 -8.98 17.16 -0.59
CA GLN A 15 -9.39 15.77 -0.81
C GLN A 15 -10.23 15.68 -2.08
N LEU A 16 -9.81 14.84 -3.02
CA LEU A 16 -10.50 14.57 -4.27
C LEU A 16 -11.71 13.65 -4.07
N ALA A 17 -12.54 13.51 -5.10
CA ALA A 17 -13.79 12.75 -5.02
C ALA A 17 -13.58 11.24 -4.79
N ASP A 18 -12.43 10.71 -5.22
CA ASP A 18 -12.02 9.32 -5.04
C ASP A 18 -11.29 9.07 -3.72
N GLY A 19 -11.15 10.09 -2.87
CA GLY A 19 -10.43 10.02 -1.60
C GLY A 19 -8.93 10.37 -1.69
N SER A 20 -8.38 10.54 -2.89
CA SER A 20 -6.97 10.93 -3.09
C SER A 20 -6.69 12.33 -2.52
N LEU A 21 -5.42 12.56 -2.14
CA LEU A 21 -4.96 13.86 -1.66
C LEU A 21 -4.33 14.66 -2.80
N LEU A 22 -4.86 15.86 -3.05
CA LEU A 22 -4.24 16.86 -3.91
C LEU A 22 -3.49 17.88 -3.05
N CYS A 23 -2.19 18.01 -3.27
CA CYS A 23 -1.35 19.07 -2.75
C CYS A 23 -0.98 20.01 -3.89
N LYS A 24 -1.53 21.23 -3.88
CA LYS A 24 -1.28 22.24 -4.92
C LYS A 24 -0.02 23.04 -4.63
N ASP A 25 0.60 23.53 -5.69
CA ASP A 25 1.64 24.55 -5.66
C ASP A 25 2.86 24.14 -4.78
N VAL A 26 3.18 22.84 -4.77
CA VAL A 26 4.27 22.28 -3.98
C VAL A 26 5.60 22.61 -4.64
N PRO A 27 6.54 23.27 -3.94
CA PRO A 27 7.88 23.47 -4.48
C PRO A 27 8.65 22.15 -4.46
N ILE A 28 9.08 21.70 -5.64
CA ILE A 28 9.81 20.45 -5.83
C ILE A 28 11.30 20.68 -6.13
N GLY A 29 11.66 21.89 -6.55
CA GLY A 29 13.04 22.27 -6.83
C GLY A 29 13.29 23.76 -6.71
N ARG A 30 14.56 24.15 -6.62
CA ARG A 30 14.98 25.56 -6.58
C ARG A 30 16.30 25.79 -7.29
N THR A 31 16.45 27.01 -7.78
CA THR A 31 17.73 27.54 -8.27
C THR A 31 18.69 27.87 -7.11
N GLY A 32 19.95 28.12 -7.47
CA GLY A 32 20.98 28.54 -6.52
C GLY A 32 22.04 27.46 -6.30
N LYS A 33 22.75 27.56 -5.18
CA LYS A 33 23.91 26.70 -4.90
C LYS A 33 23.54 25.55 -3.96
N GLN A 34 24.12 24.39 -4.21
CA GLN A 34 24.02 23.19 -3.40
C GLN A 34 25.43 22.63 -3.16
N LEU A 35 25.66 22.09 -1.97
CA LEU A 35 26.92 21.47 -1.58
C LEU A 35 26.84 19.96 -1.80
N TYR A 36 27.89 19.42 -2.40
CA TYR A 36 28.08 17.99 -2.66
C TYR A 36 29.43 17.55 -2.11
N GLY A 37 29.49 16.33 -1.59
CA GLY A 37 30.76 15.70 -1.22
C GLY A 37 31.44 15.10 -2.43
N ALA A 38 32.75 14.84 -2.33
CA ALA A 38 33.50 14.14 -3.37
C ALA A 38 32.94 12.75 -3.70
N ALA A 39 32.31 12.08 -2.74
CA ALA A 39 31.68 10.77 -2.95
C ALA A 39 30.39 10.87 -3.79
N ASP A 40 29.66 12.00 -3.71
CA ASP A 40 28.43 12.20 -4.48
C ASP A 40 28.73 12.41 -5.97
N LEU A 41 29.88 13.04 -6.28
CA LEU A 41 30.29 13.41 -7.64
C LEU A 41 31.74 12.97 -7.89
N PRO A 42 32.00 11.66 -8.02
CA PRO A 42 33.36 11.11 -8.08
C PRO A 42 34.16 11.55 -9.31
N ASN A 43 33.47 12.00 -10.36
CA ASN A 43 34.08 12.44 -11.60
C ASN A 43 34.55 13.91 -11.56
N LEU A 44 34.26 14.65 -10.49
CA LEU A 44 34.61 16.06 -10.35
C LEU A 44 35.72 16.26 -9.32
N LYS A 45 36.58 17.25 -9.56
CA LYS A 45 37.64 17.60 -8.60
C LYS A 45 37.08 18.47 -7.46
N PRO A 46 37.12 18.03 -6.19
CA PRO A 46 36.66 18.85 -5.06
C PRO A 46 37.61 20.00 -4.75
N ASP A 47 37.17 20.92 -3.88
CA ASP A 47 38.03 21.96 -3.32
C ASP A 47 39.02 21.40 -2.27
N LYS A 48 39.74 22.29 -1.60
CA LYS A 48 40.71 21.91 -0.57
C LYS A 48 40.08 21.27 0.67
N LEU A 49 38.77 21.44 0.87
CA LEU A 49 38.00 20.89 1.98
C LEU A 49 37.26 19.59 1.59
N GLY A 50 37.34 19.16 0.33
CA GLY A 50 36.65 17.97 -0.15
C GLY A 50 35.21 18.24 -0.62
N GLU A 51 34.83 19.51 -0.78
CA GLU A 51 33.47 19.92 -1.14
C GLU A 51 33.39 20.39 -2.60
N ILE A 52 32.21 20.24 -3.19
CA ILE A 52 31.87 20.74 -4.52
C ILE A 52 30.60 21.59 -4.41
N VAL A 53 30.71 22.86 -4.77
CA VAL A 53 29.59 23.78 -4.87
C VAL A 53 28.99 23.67 -6.27
N VAL A 54 27.84 23.01 -6.37
CA VAL A 54 27.08 22.89 -7.61
C VAL A 54 26.13 24.08 -7.74
N THR A 55 26.23 24.80 -8.85
CA THR A 55 25.33 25.89 -9.21
C THR A 55 24.20 25.34 -10.08
N ARG A 56 22.97 25.59 -9.66
CA ARG A 56 21.73 25.29 -10.40
C ARG A 56 21.19 26.58 -10.99
N SER A 57 21.52 26.83 -12.24
CA SER A 57 21.13 28.04 -12.95
C SER A 57 19.63 28.02 -13.30
N PRO A 58 18.94 29.18 -13.29
CA PRO A 58 17.54 29.27 -13.74
C PRO A 58 17.32 28.71 -15.15
N GLU A 59 18.30 28.85 -16.02
CA GLU A 59 18.29 28.38 -17.40
C GLU A 59 18.14 26.86 -17.49
N GLN A 60 18.79 26.13 -16.58
CA GLN A 60 18.75 24.67 -16.51
C GLN A 60 17.55 24.15 -15.72
N VAL A 61 17.28 24.74 -14.55
CA VAL A 61 16.16 24.34 -13.69
C VAL A 61 14.82 24.60 -14.37
N PHE A 62 14.67 25.74 -15.06
CA PHE A 62 13.42 26.10 -15.75
C PHE A 62 13.47 25.84 -17.25
N HIS A 63 14.46 25.07 -17.72
CA HIS A 63 14.49 24.67 -19.11
C HIS A 63 13.18 23.95 -19.47
N PRO A 64 12.57 24.23 -20.64
CA PRO A 64 11.32 23.58 -21.03
C PRO A 64 11.39 22.05 -21.01
N ALA A 65 12.54 21.47 -21.40
CA ALA A 65 12.76 20.02 -21.32
C ALA A 65 12.78 19.50 -19.88
N THR A 66 13.46 20.21 -18.98
CA THR A 66 13.49 19.88 -17.54
C THR A 66 12.08 19.90 -16.96
N LEU A 67 11.30 20.98 -17.16
CA LEU A 67 9.94 21.06 -16.65
C LEU A 67 9.05 19.95 -17.22
N ALA A 68 9.15 19.69 -18.52
CA ALA A 68 8.37 18.64 -19.18
C ALA A 68 8.74 17.24 -18.68
N SER A 69 10.00 17.00 -18.32
CA SER A 69 10.46 15.69 -17.83
C SER A 69 9.86 15.29 -16.48
N PHE A 70 9.47 16.26 -15.65
CA PHE A 70 8.79 15.99 -14.36
C PHE A 70 7.27 15.80 -14.50
N GLU A 71 6.66 16.18 -15.61
CA GLU A 71 5.22 16.10 -15.80
C GLU A 71 4.77 14.64 -15.87
N GLY A 72 3.81 14.25 -15.02
CA GLY A 72 3.31 12.88 -14.94
C GLY A 72 4.24 11.90 -14.23
N MET A 73 5.39 12.34 -13.71
CA MET A 73 6.32 11.47 -12.98
C MET A 73 5.72 10.98 -11.66
N SER A 74 6.25 9.86 -11.16
CA SER A 74 5.74 9.20 -9.95
C SER A 74 6.13 9.94 -8.68
N ILE A 75 5.24 9.86 -7.67
CA ILE A 75 5.58 10.18 -6.28
C ILE A 75 5.98 8.89 -5.59
N THR A 76 7.03 8.92 -4.77
CA THR A 76 7.48 7.77 -3.95
C THR A 76 7.51 8.15 -2.47
N ILE A 77 7.52 7.15 -1.58
CA ILE A 77 7.88 7.33 -0.18
C ILE A 77 9.38 7.07 -0.07
N LEU A 78 10.14 8.06 0.39
CA LEU A 78 11.61 8.07 0.35
C LEU A 78 12.17 7.89 -1.06
N HIS A 79 13.49 8.01 -1.19
CA HIS A 79 14.16 7.64 -2.42
C HIS A 79 14.21 6.12 -2.52
N PRO A 80 13.81 5.50 -3.65
CA PRO A 80 13.96 4.07 -3.81
C PRO A 80 15.43 3.69 -3.78
N GLU A 81 15.76 2.56 -3.14
CA GLU A 81 17.11 2.02 -3.05
C GLU A 81 17.13 0.56 -3.52
N ASP A 82 18.28 0.10 -4.00
CA ASP A 82 18.54 -1.31 -4.24
C ASP A 82 18.97 -2.03 -2.94
N GLU A 83 19.17 -3.34 -3.02
CA GLU A 83 19.57 -4.17 -1.87
C GLU A 83 20.92 -3.76 -1.24
N ASN A 84 21.71 -2.95 -1.95
CA ASN A 84 23.00 -2.45 -1.50
C ASN A 84 22.93 -0.99 -1.00
N GLY A 85 21.73 -0.41 -0.90
CA GLY A 85 21.53 0.98 -0.49
C GLY A 85 21.84 2.02 -1.58
N ASN A 86 21.99 1.61 -2.84
CA ASN A 86 22.18 2.57 -3.93
C ASN A 86 20.82 3.12 -4.38
N VAL A 87 20.75 4.43 -4.58
CA VAL A 87 19.54 5.09 -5.10
C VAL A 87 19.16 4.49 -6.46
N ARG A 88 17.92 4.01 -6.55
CA ARG A 88 17.32 3.41 -7.73
C ARG A 88 16.26 4.35 -8.31
N LEU A 89 16.27 4.51 -9.63
CA LEU A 89 15.25 5.28 -10.34
C LEU A 89 13.96 4.47 -10.55
N VAL A 90 12.84 5.18 -10.62
CA VAL A 90 11.54 4.60 -10.98
C VAL A 90 11.51 4.33 -12.48
N ASN A 91 11.09 3.14 -12.87
CA ASN A 91 11.07 2.64 -14.24
C ASN A 91 9.84 1.73 -14.48
N PRO A 92 9.57 1.31 -15.71
CA PRO A 92 8.41 0.46 -16.03
C PRO A 92 8.35 -0.90 -15.30
N GLU A 93 9.46 -1.37 -14.75
CA GLU A 93 9.52 -2.65 -14.02
C GLU A 93 9.11 -2.47 -12.54
N ASN A 94 9.45 -1.34 -11.92
CA ASN A 94 9.26 -1.11 -10.48
C ASN A 94 8.18 -0.04 -10.14
N TRP A 95 7.66 0.71 -11.12
CA TRP A 95 6.74 1.82 -10.86
C TRP A 95 5.50 1.41 -10.08
N LYS A 96 4.96 0.21 -10.34
CA LYS A 96 3.72 -0.26 -9.70
C LYS A 96 3.89 -0.42 -8.19
N GLU A 97 5.09 -0.78 -7.75
CA GLU A 97 5.41 -1.03 -6.36
C GLU A 97 5.82 0.27 -5.64
N LEU A 98 6.54 1.14 -6.34
CA LEU A 98 7.12 2.35 -5.75
C LEU A 98 6.20 3.57 -5.81
N ALA A 99 5.32 3.66 -6.81
CA ALA A 99 4.52 4.85 -7.06
C ALA A 99 3.31 4.92 -6.10
N VAL A 100 3.25 6.01 -5.33
CA VAL A 100 2.14 6.34 -4.43
C VAL A 100 1.24 7.46 -4.97
N GLY A 101 1.60 8.00 -6.13
CA GLY A 101 0.94 9.16 -6.73
C GLY A 101 1.69 9.63 -7.97
N HIS A 102 1.32 10.81 -8.46
CA HIS A 102 1.97 11.43 -9.60
C HIS A 102 1.97 12.96 -9.52
N LEU A 103 2.90 13.56 -10.25
CA LEU A 103 3.02 15.00 -10.44
C LEU A 103 2.23 15.45 -11.66
N GLN A 104 1.75 16.69 -11.61
CA GLN A 104 1.21 17.39 -12.78
C GLN A 104 1.33 18.90 -12.63
N ASN A 105 1.07 19.63 -13.72
CA ASN A 105 1.08 21.09 -13.74
C ASN A 105 2.43 21.67 -13.26
N VAL A 106 3.53 21.04 -13.69
CA VAL A 106 4.90 21.44 -13.37
C VAL A 106 5.24 22.75 -14.06
N ARG A 107 5.74 23.72 -13.29
CA ARG A 107 5.98 25.09 -13.77
C ARG A 107 6.92 25.87 -12.87
N ARG A 108 7.43 26.98 -13.41
CA ARG A 108 8.15 27.99 -12.62
C ARG A 108 7.16 28.79 -11.75
N GLY A 109 7.54 29.06 -10.50
CA GLY A 109 6.81 29.96 -9.63
C GLY A 109 6.91 31.44 -10.06
N THR A 110 6.11 32.30 -9.43
CA THR A 110 6.07 33.73 -9.74
C THR A 110 6.30 34.57 -8.47
N GLY A 111 6.70 35.84 -8.63
CA GLY A 111 6.95 36.73 -7.49
C GLY A 111 8.03 36.18 -6.56
N ASP A 112 7.71 36.05 -5.27
CA ASP A 112 8.61 35.55 -4.22
C ASP A 112 8.96 34.05 -4.36
N GLN A 113 8.31 33.35 -5.29
CA GLN A 113 8.59 31.96 -5.63
C GLN A 113 9.24 31.82 -7.02
N SER A 114 9.73 32.91 -7.60
CA SER A 114 10.34 32.92 -8.95
C SER A 114 11.62 32.10 -9.07
N ASP A 115 12.22 31.71 -7.94
CA ASP A 115 13.37 30.82 -7.84
C ASP A 115 12.99 29.34 -7.66
N LEU A 116 11.69 29.02 -7.57
CA LEU A 116 11.15 27.69 -7.31
C LEU A 116 10.52 27.06 -8.55
N MET A 117 10.69 25.74 -8.67
CA MET A 117 9.90 24.88 -9.54
C MET A 117 8.75 24.30 -8.71
N LEU A 118 7.52 24.53 -9.15
CA LEU A 118 6.30 24.10 -8.48
C LEU A 118 5.63 22.98 -9.26
N ALA A 119 4.96 22.06 -8.56
CA ALA A 119 4.10 21.05 -9.12
C ALA A 119 2.86 20.83 -8.25
N ASP A 120 1.80 20.30 -8.84
CA ASP A 120 0.66 19.77 -8.10
C ASP A 120 0.86 18.26 -7.94
N LEU A 121 0.76 17.77 -6.71
CA LEU A 121 0.97 16.37 -6.36
C LEU A 121 -0.39 15.73 -6.10
N ILE A 122 -0.73 14.68 -6.84
CA ILE A 122 -1.86 13.80 -6.51
C ILE A 122 -1.31 12.53 -5.88
N VAL A 123 -1.53 12.39 -4.58
CA VAL A 123 -1.19 11.19 -3.81
C VAL A 123 -2.43 10.32 -3.71
N LYS A 124 -2.30 9.06 -4.14
CA LYS A 124 -3.40 8.09 -4.25
C LYS A 124 -3.29 6.98 -3.21
N ASP A 125 -2.08 6.68 -2.74
CA ASP A 125 -1.86 5.66 -1.73
C ASP A 125 -2.26 6.15 -0.33
N GLU A 126 -3.07 5.35 0.37
CA GLU A 126 -3.59 5.69 1.70
C GLU A 126 -2.47 5.84 2.75
N SER A 127 -1.41 5.03 2.65
CA SER A 127 -0.30 5.10 3.60
C SER A 127 0.55 6.35 3.38
N ALA A 128 0.78 6.74 2.13
CA ALA A 128 1.47 7.99 1.80
C ALA A 128 0.67 9.21 2.26
N ILE A 129 -0.67 9.20 2.08
CA ILE A 129 -1.56 10.27 2.58
C ILE A 129 -1.42 10.39 4.10
N GLN A 130 -1.47 9.26 4.83
CA GLN A 130 -1.33 9.27 6.28
C GLN A 130 0.04 9.82 6.72
N LEU A 131 1.13 9.45 6.03
CA LEU A 131 2.46 9.98 6.32
C LEU A 131 2.54 11.51 6.16
N ILE A 132 1.89 12.07 5.14
CA ILE A 132 1.82 13.52 4.91
C ILE A 132 1.03 14.21 6.03
N GLU A 133 -0.11 13.64 6.42
CA GLU A 133 -0.90 14.15 7.55
C GLU A 133 -0.12 14.06 8.87
N ASP A 134 0.66 13.00 9.05
CA ASP A 134 1.56 12.78 10.20
C ASP A 134 2.83 13.67 10.17
N GLY A 135 2.99 14.50 9.14
CA GLY A 135 4.03 15.54 9.05
C GLY A 135 5.20 15.23 8.13
N LEU A 136 5.16 14.18 7.32
CA LEU A 136 6.15 13.92 6.26
C LEU A 136 5.85 14.82 5.06
N ARG A 137 6.30 16.08 5.12
CA ARG A 137 5.92 17.10 4.14
C ARG A 137 7.06 17.54 3.22
N GLU A 138 8.32 17.30 3.56
CA GLU A 138 9.43 17.68 2.69
C GLU A 138 9.50 16.77 1.46
N VAL A 139 9.94 17.34 0.34
CA VAL A 139 10.04 16.61 -0.93
C VAL A 139 11.45 16.72 -1.52
N SER A 140 11.85 15.67 -2.22
CA SER A 140 13.14 15.60 -2.92
C SER A 140 12.95 15.00 -4.31
N CYS A 141 13.48 15.64 -5.34
CA CYS A 141 13.42 15.10 -6.70
C CYS A 141 14.50 14.03 -6.89
N GLY A 142 14.12 12.89 -7.44
CA GLY A 142 15.04 11.96 -8.09
C GLY A 142 15.08 12.25 -9.58
N TYR A 143 16.28 12.39 -10.14
CA TYR A 143 16.51 12.80 -11.51
C TYR A 143 17.89 12.36 -11.99
N ASP A 144 18.06 12.34 -13.30
CA ASP A 144 19.37 12.27 -13.95
C ASP A 144 19.84 13.68 -14.32
N ALA A 145 21.14 13.95 -14.24
CA ALA A 145 21.73 15.24 -14.60
C ALA A 145 23.23 15.12 -14.87
N GLU A 146 23.74 15.97 -15.74
CA GLU A 146 25.16 16.13 -15.97
C GLU A 146 25.74 17.28 -15.13
N TYR A 147 27.05 17.22 -14.92
CA TYR A 147 27.78 18.23 -14.12
C TYR A 147 29.03 18.69 -14.86
N GLU A 148 29.04 19.96 -15.24
CA GLU A 148 30.19 20.58 -15.90
C GLU A 148 31.09 21.26 -14.86
N GLN A 149 32.33 20.78 -14.74
CA GLN A 149 33.30 21.41 -13.83
C GLN A 149 33.73 22.78 -14.38
N THR A 150 33.46 23.84 -13.62
CA THR A 150 33.92 25.19 -13.95
C THR A 150 35.31 25.46 -13.36
N GLU A 151 35.55 25.00 -12.13
CA GLU A 151 36.85 25.03 -11.46
C GLU A 151 36.91 23.98 -10.32
N PRO A 152 38.08 23.65 -9.74
CA PRO A 152 38.14 22.74 -8.60
C PRO A 152 37.21 23.21 -7.47
N GLY A 153 36.29 22.32 -7.06
CA GLY A 153 35.28 22.63 -6.05
C GLY A 153 34.04 23.38 -6.54
N LYS A 154 33.91 23.65 -7.85
CA LYS A 154 32.70 24.27 -8.41
C LYS A 154 32.27 23.59 -9.70
N ALA A 155 30.97 23.37 -9.83
CA ALA A 155 30.38 22.81 -11.03
C ALA A 155 29.04 23.48 -11.34
N GLU A 156 28.63 23.40 -12.59
CA GLU A 156 27.29 23.74 -13.03
C GLU A 156 26.51 22.45 -13.30
N GLN A 157 25.26 22.38 -12.85
CA GLN A 157 24.37 21.26 -13.14
C GLN A 157 23.62 21.55 -14.44
N VAL A 158 23.69 20.65 -15.40
CA VAL A 158 23.10 20.78 -16.74
C VAL A 158 22.29 19.52 -17.11
N ASP A 159 21.44 19.63 -18.13
CA ASP A 159 20.67 18.52 -18.69
C ASP A 159 19.86 17.70 -17.67
N ILE A 160 19.15 18.42 -16.79
CA ILE A 160 18.33 17.82 -15.74
C ILE A 160 17.11 17.13 -16.34
N THR A 161 16.97 15.82 -16.07
CA THR A 161 15.84 14.99 -16.49
C THR A 161 15.17 14.35 -15.29
N GLY A 162 13.96 14.81 -14.95
CA GLY A 162 13.16 14.32 -13.84
C GLY A 162 12.73 12.87 -13.98
N ASN A 163 12.66 12.16 -12.84
CA ASN A 163 12.23 10.76 -12.79
C ASN A 163 11.12 10.52 -11.74
N HIS A 164 11.29 11.04 -10.52
CA HIS A 164 10.29 10.93 -9.45
C HIS A 164 10.43 12.06 -8.43
N VAL A 165 9.42 12.22 -7.56
CA VAL A 165 9.53 13.04 -6.36
C VAL A 165 9.24 12.19 -5.12
N ALA A 166 10.21 12.13 -4.23
CA ALA A 166 10.16 11.41 -2.98
C ALA A 166 9.62 12.28 -1.85
N LEU A 167 8.71 11.73 -1.04
CA LEU A 167 8.34 12.25 0.27
C LEU A 167 9.45 11.88 1.25
N VAL A 168 10.14 12.87 1.82
CA VAL A 168 11.33 12.66 2.66
C VAL A 168 11.22 13.41 3.99
N PRO A 169 11.91 12.95 5.05
CA PRO A 169 12.00 13.71 6.30
C PRO A 169 12.76 15.03 6.12
N LYS A 170 13.80 15.02 5.27
CA LYS A 170 14.69 16.16 5.01
C LYS A 170 15.07 16.24 3.53
N GLY A 171 14.56 17.25 2.83
CA GLY A 171 14.83 17.47 1.42
C GLY A 171 16.16 18.17 1.16
N ARG A 172 16.89 17.77 0.10
CA ARG A 172 18.16 18.42 -0.30
C ARG A 172 17.97 19.88 -0.72
N ALA A 173 16.80 20.21 -1.26
CA ALA A 173 16.45 21.59 -1.60
C ALA A 173 16.09 22.44 -0.36
N GLY A 174 16.08 21.85 0.84
CA GLY A 174 15.74 22.47 2.11
C GLY A 174 14.22 22.60 2.31
N ASN A 175 13.84 23.04 3.51
CA ASN A 175 12.45 23.12 3.98
C ASN A 175 11.48 23.96 3.11
N ARG A 176 12.00 24.76 2.17
CA ARG A 176 11.18 25.50 1.19
C ARG A 176 10.55 24.55 0.17
N CYS A 177 11.16 23.39 -0.08
CA CYS A 177 10.59 22.33 -0.91
C CYS A 177 9.83 21.34 -0.04
N ALA A 178 8.62 21.75 0.34
CA ALA A 178 7.74 20.98 1.17
C ALA A 178 6.28 21.25 0.79
N ILE A 179 5.43 20.26 1.05
CA ILE A 179 3.97 20.38 0.99
C ILE A 179 3.54 21.44 2.02
N GLY A 180 2.74 22.41 1.56
CA GLY A 180 2.25 23.54 2.35
C GLY A 180 1.32 23.16 3.50
N ASP A 181 0.87 24.19 4.24
CA ASP A 181 -0.02 24.13 5.41
C ASP A 181 0.65 23.55 6.67
N ARG A 182 1.47 24.35 7.37
CA ARG A 182 2.14 23.95 8.63
C ARG A 182 1.18 23.67 9.80
N ASP A 183 -0.09 24.07 9.73
CA ASP A 183 -0.99 24.15 10.89
C ASP A 183 -1.83 22.91 11.24
N THR A 184 -1.59 21.76 10.61
CA THR A 184 -2.18 20.50 11.11
C THR A 184 -1.21 19.81 12.05
N MET A 185 -1.23 20.23 13.31
CA MET A 185 -0.61 19.53 14.44
C MET A 185 -1.64 18.59 15.05
N ALA A 186 -1.71 17.35 14.56
CA ALA A 186 -2.47 16.29 15.21
C ALA A 186 -1.61 15.02 15.33
N ASN A 187 -1.19 14.72 16.57
CA ASN A 187 -0.70 13.41 17.06
C ASN A 187 0.72 12.95 16.67
N GLN A 188 1.74 13.70 17.12
CA GLN A 188 3.16 13.31 17.08
C GLN A 188 3.47 11.91 17.66
N LYS A 189 2.70 11.42 18.65
CA LYS A 189 2.92 10.09 19.27
C LYS A 189 2.51 8.89 18.40
N LYS A 190 1.62 9.07 17.42
CA LYS A 190 1.22 8.00 16.46
C LYS A 190 2.09 7.99 15.20
N SER A 191 2.65 9.16 14.86
CA SER A 191 3.55 9.40 13.73
C SER A 191 4.88 8.60 13.84
N TRP A 192 5.49 8.51 15.03
CA TRP A 192 6.77 7.81 15.22
C TRP A 192 6.68 6.28 15.01
N TRP A 193 5.69 5.62 15.61
CA TRP A 193 5.51 4.17 15.51
C TRP A 193 5.13 3.68 14.10
N THR A 194 4.45 4.53 13.32
CA THR A 194 4.06 4.22 11.93
C THR A 194 5.25 4.41 10.98
N ARG A 195 6.05 5.47 11.20
CA ARG A 195 7.31 5.70 10.49
C ARG A 195 8.32 4.57 10.69
N MET A 196 8.44 4.04 11.91
CA MET A 196 9.29 2.90 12.22
C MET A 196 8.82 1.61 11.53
N ARG A 197 7.51 1.35 11.44
CA ARG A 197 6.97 0.18 10.71
C ARG A 197 7.19 0.26 9.20
N THR A 198 7.17 1.46 8.63
CA THR A 198 7.41 1.65 7.19
C THR A 198 8.89 1.56 6.85
N ALA A 199 9.79 2.11 7.68
CA ALA A 199 11.25 1.96 7.52
C ALA A 199 11.69 0.48 7.57
N ILE A 200 11.06 -0.31 8.45
CA ILE A 200 11.24 -1.78 8.52
C ILE A 200 10.73 -2.47 7.24
N LYS A 201 9.72 -1.91 6.57
CA LYS A 201 9.16 -2.46 5.32
C LYS A 201 9.98 -2.06 4.08
N THR A 202 10.65 -0.92 4.11
CA THR A 202 11.48 -0.40 3.01
C THR A 202 12.97 -0.76 3.14
N GLY A 203 13.38 -1.41 4.24
CA GLY A 203 14.72 -2.00 4.37
C GLY A 203 15.85 -0.99 4.55
N ASP A 204 15.55 0.20 5.07
CA ASP A 204 16.48 1.32 5.15
C ASP A 204 17.15 1.37 6.55
N ALA A 205 18.43 0.99 6.61
CA ALA A 205 19.19 0.83 7.86
C ALA A 205 19.80 2.15 8.37
N ASP A 206 20.05 3.11 7.48
CA ASP A 206 20.69 4.38 7.84
C ASP A 206 19.65 5.39 8.35
N THR A 207 18.41 5.35 7.84
CA THR A 207 17.31 6.12 8.42
C THR A 207 16.89 5.63 9.80
N MET A 208 17.04 4.33 10.11
CA MET A 208 16.78 3.80 11.44
C MET A 208 17.70 4.44 12.49
N ASN A 209 18.98 4.62 12.17
CA ASN A 209 19.96 5.26 13.05
C ASN A 209 19.71 6.78 13.19
N GLU A 210 19.37 7.48 12.11
CA GLU A 210 19.10 8.94 12.17
C GLU A 210 17.76 9.26 12.88
N LEU A 211 16.78 8.36 12.81
CA LEU A 211 15.53 8.43 13.58
C LEU A 211 15.72 8.09 15.07
N LEU A 212 16.71 7.28 15.41
CA LEU A 212 17.12 6.96 16.78
C LEU A 212 17.82 8.17 17.44
N ASP A 213 18.67 8.88 16.70
CA ASP A 213 19.41 10.06 17.20
C ASP A 213 18.56 11.32 17.35
N SER A 214 17.41 11.39 16.67
CA SER A 214 16.45 12.50 16.76
C SER A 214 15.29 12.25 17.74
N ALA A 215 15.43 11.24 18.61
CA ALA A 215 14.43 10.87 19.61
C ALA A 215 14.10 12.03 20.57
N PRO A 216 12.81 12.38 20.76
CA PRO A 216 12.42 13.42 21.70
C PRO A 216 12.70 13.00 23.15
N ALA A 217 13.12 13.96 23.98
CA ALA A 217 13.50 13.81 25.40
C ALA A 217 12.45 13.14 26.33
N ALA A 218 11.27 12.77 25.81
CA ALA A 218 10.24 12.05 26.54
C ALA A 218 10.51 10.53 26.65
N VAL A 219 11.59 10.01 26.04
CA VAL A 219 11.99 8.59 26.11
C VAL A 219 13.22 8.36 27.02
N THR A 220 13.91 9.42 27.46
CA THR A 220 15.11 9.31 28.30
C THR A 220 14.85 9.49 29.80
N GLY A 221 13.62 9.34 30.28
CA GLY A 221 13.25 9.68 31.67
C GLY A 221 12.34 8.66 32.35
N ASP A 222 12.98 7.73 33.05
CA ASP A 222 12.64 7.06 34.33
C ASP A 222 11.26 6.40 34.55
N GLU A 223 11.32 5.22 35.16
CA GLU A 223 10.18 4.38 35.55
C GLU A 223 9.26 5.07 36.57
N GLY A 224 7.97 4.72 36.55
CA GLY A 224 7.15 4.88 37.75
C GLY A 224 5.70 5.28 37.52
N ASP A 225 4.84 4.31 37.81
CA ASP A 225 3.56 4.46 38.50
C ASP A 225 2.36 5.10 37.76
N LEU A 226 1.33 4.26 37.61
CA LEU A 226 -0.04 4.66 37.34
C LEU A 226 -0.63 5.28 38.62
N PRO A 227 -1.38 6.40 38.52
CA PRO A 227 -2.57 6.50 39.35
C PRO A 227 -3.82 6.91 38.59
N SER A 228 -4.85 6.16 38.93
CA SER A 228 -6.29 6.38 38.78
C SER A 228 -6.75 7.84 38.83
N GLY A 229 -7.63 8.16 37.88
CA GLY A 229 -8.96 8.69 38.16
C GLY A 229 -9.07 10.10 38.74
N VAL A 230 -9.41 11.07 37.88
CA VAL A 230 -10.26 12.21 38.25
C VAL A 230 -11.45 12.28 37.29
N ASN A 231 -12.63 12.04 37.87
CA ASN A 231 -13.94 12.10 37.24
C ASN A 231 -14.34 13.56 36.97
N LEU A 232 -14.76 13.85 35.74
CA LEU A 232 -15.52 15.05 35.38
C LEU A 232 -16.88 14.59 34.82
N ASN A 233 -17.91 14.79 35.63
CA ASN A 233 -19.32 14.57 35.28
C ASN A 233 -19.79 15.61 34.26
N ILE A 234 -20.22 15.15 33.08
CA ILE A 234 -21.07 15.94 32.17
C ILE A 234 -22.32 15.11 31.87
N ASN A 235 -23.47 15.67 32.24
CA ASN A 235 -24.80 15.15 31.99
C ASN A 235 -25.22 15.45 30.54
N LEU A 236 -25.35 14.41 29.71
CA LEU A 236 -26.07 14.45 28.45
C LEU A 236 -26.77 13.10 28.25
N SER A 237 -28.10 13.10 28.19
CA SER A 237 -28.91 11.88 28.00
C SER A 237 -28.82 11.34 26.56
N PRO A 238 -29.01 10.01 26.38
CA PRO A 238 -28.41 9.26 25.29
C PRO A 238 -29.42 8.82 24.22
N GLN A 239 -28.99 8.73 22.96
CA GLN A 239 -29.51 7.73 22.02
C GLN A 239 -28.35 7.21 21.19
N GLN A 240 -28.22 5.88 21.23
CA GLN A 240 -26.95 5.26 21.60
C GLN A 240 -25.83 5.42 20.57
N PRO A 241 -24.63 5.75 21.08
CA PRO A 241 -23.38 5.73 20.35
C PRO A 241 -22.77 4.33 20.44
N LEU A 242 -21.98 3.93 19.45
CA LEU A 242 -20.76 3.17 19.69
C LEU A 242 -19.82 3.39 18.50
N PRO A 243 -18.84 4.29 18.66
CA PRO A 243 -17.54 4.19 18.02
C PRO A 243 -16.76 3.05 18.73
N ASP A 244 -15.62 2.54 18.30
CA ASP A 244 -14.39 3.22 17.96
C ASP A 244 -13.52 2.28 17.13
N LYS A 245 -12.75 2.91 16.24
CA LYS A 245 -11.50 2.41 15.66
C LYS A 245 -11.23 0.90 15.72
N LYS A 246 -11.08 0.36 14.50
CA LYS A 246 -9.98 -0.52 14.05
C LYS A 246 -8.89 -0.64 15.12
N PRO A 247 -8.31 -1.83 15.36
CA PRO A 247 -7.68 -2.54 14.24
C PRO A 247 -7.65 -4.06 14.45
N GLU A 248 -7.28 -4.87 13.47
CA GLU A 248 -5.89 -5.28 13.24
C GLU A 248 -5.81 -5.73 11.77
N MET A 249 -4.95 -5.15 10.94
CA MET A 249 -3.50 -5.37 10.87
C MET A 249 -3.11 -6.84 10.66
N GLY A 250 -2.28 -7.06 9.65
CA GLY A 250 -1.49 -8.27 9.41
C GLY A 250 -2.11 -9.09 8.28
N GLY A 251 -1.59 -9.04 7.06
CA GLY A 251 -0.22 -9.40 6.64
C GLY A 251 -0.34 -10.77 5.94
N GLU A 252 0.19 -11.07 4.76
CA GLU A 252 1.32 -10.58 3.96
C GLU A 252 0.98 -10.64 2.45
N PRO A 253 1.72 -9.93 1.58
CA PRO A 253 1.93 -10.34 0.19
C PRO A 253 3.19 -11.23 0.11
N THR A 254 3.03 -12.53 -0.07
CA THR A 254 4.14 -13.42 -0.47
C THR A 254 4.24 -13.44 -1.99
N GLY A 255 5.38 -12.93 -2.49
CA GLY A 255 5.84 -13.22 -3.85
C GLY A 255 6.46 -14.62 -3.89
N ASP A 256 5.82 -15.49 -4.67
CA ASP A 256 6.37 -16.37 -5.70
C ASP A 256 7.74 -17.07 -5.48
N GLY A 257 7.70 -18.41 -5.55
CA GLY A 257 8.87 -19.26 -5.78
C GLY A 257 8.50 -20.75 -5.77
N GLU A 258 8.26 -21.35 -6.94
CA GLU A 258 7.86 -22.76 -7.11
C GLU A 258 8.92 -23.80 -6.68
N ASP A 259 10.10 -23.35 -6.23
CA ASP A 259 11.25 -24.21 -5.94
C ASP A 259 11.44 -24.53 -4.45
N ASP A 260 10.93 -23.71 -3.52
CA ASP A 260 10.98 -24.00 -2.09
C ASP A 260 9.98 -25.09 -1.67
N ILE A 261 8.83 -25.16 -2.36
CA ILE A 261 7.81 -26.18 -2.13
C ILE A 261 8.33 -27.57 -2.54
N LYS A 262 9.07 -27.68 -3.65
CA LYS A 262 9.66 -28.95 -4.08
C LYS A 262 10.77 -29.41 -3.14
N THR A 263 11.53 -28.47 -2.58
CA THR A 263 12.62 -28.77 -1.63
C THR A 263 12.07 -29.24 -0.29
N LEU A 264 11.02 -28.60 0.22
CA LEU A 264 10.27 -29.04 1.40
C LEU A 264 9.57 -30.39 1.17
N LEU A 265 8.98 -30.62 0.00
CA LEU A 265 8.29 -31.88 -0.33
C LEU A 265 9.27 -33.06 -0.45
N LYS A 266 10.47 -32.84 -1.02
CA LYS A 266 11.53 -33.86 -1.04
C LYS A 266 12.10 -34.12 0.36
N ALA A 267 12.28 -33.09 1.17
CA ALA A 267 12.74 -33.24 2.56
C ALA A 267 11.72 -34.00 3.42
N LEU A 268 10.42 -33.81 3.17
CA LEU A 268 9.34 -34.51 3.88
C LEU A 268 9.21 -35.98 3.46
N LEU A 269 9.36 -36.28 2.16
CA LEU A 269 9.36 -37.67 1.67
C LEU A 269 10.57 -38.46 2.20
N ALA A 270 11.76 -37.84 2.23
CA ALA A 270 12.97 -38.48 2.76
C ALA A 270 12.89 -38.74 4.27
N LYS A 271 12.12 -37.95 5.02
CA LYS A 271 11.93 -38.09 6.46
C LYS A 271 10.82 -39.08 6.85
N LEU A 272 9.98 -39.48 5.89
CA LEU A 272 8.89 -40.45 6.08
C LEU A 272 9.33 -41.91 5.81
N GLU A 273 10.43 -42.13 5.08
CA GLU A 273 10.97 -43.48 4.80
C GLU A 273 12.10 -43.93 5.75
N GLY A 274 12.51 -43.11 6.72
CA GLY A 274 13.76 -43.31 7.47
C GLY A 274 13.69 -43.26 9.00
N ASN A 275 12.54 -43.53 9.64
CA ASN A 275 12.44 -43.48 11.09
C ASN A 275 12.20 -44.85 11.74
N ALA A 276 13.29 -45.61 11.95
CA ALA A 276 13.35 -46.65 12.98
C ALA A 276 14.82 -46.92 13.37
N THR A 277 15.28 -46.34 14.49
CA THR A 277 15.99 -47.01 15.59
C THR A 277 16.39 -45.96 16.62
N GLY A 278 16.02 -46.19 17.87
CA GLY A 278 16.39 -45.39 19.02
C GLY A 278 15.80 -46.05 20.25
N ASP A 279 16.49 -47.08 20.72
CA ASP A 279 16.20 -47.81 21.96
C ASP A 279 15.98 -46.86 23.13
N ASN A 280 14.89 -47.07 23.88
CA ASN A 280 15.06 -47.28 25.31
C ASN A 280 13.95 -48.16 25.86
N GLU A 281 14.37 -49.18 26.58
CA GLU A 281 13.59 -50.26 27.16
C GLU A 281 12.66 -49.72 28.26
N ASN A 282 11.34 -49.93 28.14
CA ASN A 282 10.58 -50.76 29.08
C ASN A 282 9.11 -50.91 28.63
N LYS A 283 8.63 -52.14 28.56
CA LYS A 283 7.24 -52.58 28.35
C LYS A 283 6.84 -53.43 29.58
N PRO A 284 5.57 -53.87 29.77
CA PRO A 284 4.29 -53.42 29.21
C PRO A 284 3.10 -53.45 30.22
N GLY A 285 1.93 -52.98 29.76
CA GLY A 285 0.60 -53.38 30.21
C GLY A 285 -0.38 -52.20 30.13
N GLU A 286 -1.56 -52.25 29.52
CA GLU A 286 -2.32 -53.25 28.77
C GLU A 286 -3.56 -52.49 28.19
N ASN A 287 -4.02 -52.84 26.98
CA ASN A 287 -5.34 -52.52 26.38
C ASN A 287 -5.65 -51.03 26.05
N ASP A 288 -6.26 -50.62 24.93
CA ASP A 288 -7.12 -51.31 23.96
C ASP A 288 -7.20 -50.52 22.62
N ASN A 289 -7.56 -51.24 21.56
CA ASN A 289 -7.85 -50.81 20.18
C ASN A 289 -8.68 -49.52 19.98
N LYS A 290 -8.35 -48.71 18.96
CA LYS A 290 -9.33 -48.04 18.08
C LYS A 290 -8.77 -47.62 16.70
N ASN A 291 -9.58 -47.86 15.66
CA ASN A 291 -9.40 -47.59 14.22
C ASN A 291 -8.82 -46.20 13.83
N PRO A 292 -8.15 -46.08 12.66
CA PRO A 292 -7.68 -44.81 12.10
C PRO A 292 -8.76 -44.09 11.27
N THR A 293 -9.98 -44.01 11.79
CA THR A 293 -11.09 -43.25 11.20
C THR A 293 -11.87 -42.61 12.34
N GLY A 294 -11.50 -41.37 12.68
CA GLY A 294 -12.20 -40.57 13.67
C GLY A 294 -11.88 -39.11 13.43
N ASP A 295 -12.88 -38.38 12.93
CA ASP A 295 -12.89 -36.92 12.88
C ASP A 295 -12.48 -36.34 14.25
N ASP A 296 -11.44 -35.51 14.27
CA ASP A 296 -11.05 -34.72 15.45
C ASP A 296 -12.03 -33.55 15.73
N GLU A 297 -13.18 -33.51 15.06
CA GLU A 297 -14.24 -32.52 15.29
C GLU A 297 -14.87 -32.66 16.67
N ASP A 298 -14.92 -33.89 17.20
CA ASP A 298 -15.43 -34.11 18.55
C ASP A 298 -14.53 -33.48 19.62
N LYS A 299 -13.28 -33.17 19.29
CA LYS A 299 -12.30 -32.51 20.16
C LYS A 299 -12.22 -30.99 19.96
N GLU A 300 -12.98 -30.41 19.03
CA GLU A 300 -13.02 -28.96 18.85
C GLU A 300 -13.83 -28.28 19.94
N GLU A 301 -13.25 -27.25 20.55
CA GLU A 301 -13.97 -26.39 21.48
C GLU A 301 -14.95 -25.48 20.72
N GLU A 302 -16.14 -25.29 21.28
CA GLU A 302 -17.12 -24.36 20.75
C GLU A 302 -16.63 -22.93 20.94
N THR A 303 -16.34 -22.27 19.82
CA THR A 303 -15.84 -20.90 19.80
C THR A 303 -16.79 -20.03 19.01
N THR A 304 -16.81 -18.73 19.30
CA THR A 304 -17.49 -17.76 18.46
C THR A 304 -16.67 -17.59 17.18
N ILE A 305 -17.29 -17.74 16.01
CA ILE A 305 -16.59 -17.60 14.73
C ILE A 305 -16.29 -16.11 14.51
N THR A 306 -15.02 -15.73 14.61
CA THR A 306 -14.55 -14.35 14.44
C THR A 306 -13.49 -14.24 13.33
N GLY A 307 -13.20 -13.01 12.91
CA GLY A 307 -12.15 -12.72 11.94
C GLY A 307 -12.42 -13.31 10.55
N ASP A 308 -11.43 -14.02 10.01
CA ASP A 308 -11.37 -14.45 8.61
C ASP A 308 -12.47 -15.48 8.24
N SER A 309 -12.81 -16.39 9.16
CA SER A 309 -13.87 -17.38 8.92
C SER A 309 -15.26 -16.74 8.93
N ALA A 310 -15.47 -15.69 9.72
CA ALA A 310 -16.72 -14.93 9.76
C ALA A 310 -16.92 -14.14 8.46
N TYR A 311 -15.88 -13.42 8.03
CA TYR A 311 -15.91 -12.68 6.77
C TYR A 311 -16.16 -13.59 5.57
N ARG A 312 -15.45 -14.73 5.47
CA ARG A 312 -15.65 -15.69 4.37
C ARG A 312 -17.05 -16.31 4.40
N ALA A 313 -17.61 -16.59 5.57
CA ALA A 313 -18.98 -17.10 5.67
C ALA A 313 -20.00 -16.07 5.16
N GLU A 314 -19.83 -14.80 5.49
CA GLU A 314 -20.69 -13.71 5.01
C GLU A 314 -20.59 -13.50 3.49
N VAL A 315 -19.39 -13.68 2.92
CA VAL A 315 -19.19 -13.64 1.46
C VAL A 315 -19.90 -14.81 0.76
N ILE A 316 -19.80 -16.02 1.32
CA ILE A 316 -20.41 -17.23 0.76
C ILE A 316 -21.94 -17.19 0.89
N MET A 317 -22.44 -16.81 2.07
CA MET A 317 -23.86 -16.75 2.40
C MET A 317 -24.16 -15.46 3.19
N PRO A 318 -24.57 -14.38 2.51
CA PRO A 318 -24.89 -13.11 3.17
C PRO A 318 -26.01 -13.26 4.20
N GLY A 319 -25.84 -12.64 5.37
CA GLY A 319 -26.83 -12.66 6.45
C GLY A 319 -26.79 -13.88 7.37
N ILE A 320 -25.67 -14.62 7.40
CA ILE A 320 -25.48 -15.74 8.34
C ILE A 320 -25.33 -15.23 9.79
N ASP A 321 -25.95 -15.95 10.73
CA ASP A 321 -25.85 -15.65 12.17
C ASP A 321 -24.53 -16.16 12.75
N LEU A 322 -23.63 -15.22 13.07
CA LEU A 322 -22.28 -15.47 13.60
C LEU A 322 -22.21 -15.40 15.14
N SER A 323 -23.31 -15.09 15.81
CA SER A 323 -23.34 -14.87 17.26
C SER A 323 -23.28 -16.18 18.08
N ARG A 324 -23.44 -17.32 17.41
CA ARG A 324 -23.52 -18.64 18.04
C ARG A 324 -22.13 -19.23 18.25
N LYS A 325 -21.92 -19.84 19.42
CA LYS A 325 -20.76 -20.70 19.67
C LYS A 325 -21.00 -22.03 18.98
N VAL A 326 -20.10 -22.38 18.08
CA VAL A 326 -20.19 -23.59 17.26
C VAL A 326 -18.79 -24.14 17.03
N LYS A 327 -18.69 -25.42 16.71
CA LYS A 327 -17.42 -26.02 16.31
C LYS A 327 -17.02 -25.49 14.93
N PRO A 328 -15.80 -24.95 14.74
CA PRO A 328 -15.38 -24.33 13.48
C PRO A 328 -15.57 -25.21 12.25
N THR A 329 -15.24 -26.50 12.34
CA THR A 329 -15.37 -27.42 11.20
C THR A 329 -16.83 -27.71 10.87
N ALA A 330 -17.68 -27.90 11.89
CA ALA A 330 -19.12 -28.09 11.71
C ALA A 330 -19.78 -26.84 11.10
N PHE A 331 -19.40 -25.64 11.56
CA PHE A 331 -19.87 -24.38 11.00
C PHE A 331 -19.54 -24.22 9.52
N LYS A 332 -18.29 -24.51 9.12
CA LYS A 332 -17.88 -24.43 7.71
C LYS A 332 -18.65 -25.40 6.84
N ARG A 333 -18.95 -26.61 7.34
CA ARG A 333 -19.82 -27.56 6.64
C ARG A 333 -21.24 -27.05 6.47
N ASP A 334 -21.81 -26.45 7.52
CA ASP A 334 -23.16 -25.90 7.48
C ASP A 334 -23.26 -24.74 6.49
N VAL A 335 -22.25 -23.85 6.47
CA VAL A 335 -22.16 -22.75 5.49
C VAL A 335 -22.08 -23.31 4.07
N LEU A 336 -21.20 -24.28 3.82
CA LEU A 336 -21.06 -24.91 2.49
C LEU A 336 -22.31 -25.69 2.07
N ALA A 337 -23.03 -26.30 3.01
CA ALA A 337 -24.26 -27.04 2.72
C ALA A 337 -25.45 -26.12 2.44
N ALA A 338 -25.49 -24.94 3.09
CA ALA A 338 -26.54 -23.93 2.92
C ALA A 338 -26.26 -22.96 1.76
N ALA A 339 -25.01 -22.88 1.29
CA ALA A 339 -24.60 -22.03 0.19
C ALA A 339 -25.19 -22.48 -1.17
N ASP A 340 -24.98 -21.64 -2.19
CA ASP A 340 -25.38 -21.92 -3.56
C ASP A 340 -24.74 -23.22 -4.07
N LYS A 341 -25.56 -24.24 -4.34
CA LYS A 341 -25.11 -25.56 -4.78
C LYS A 341 -24.28 -25.49 -6.06
N THR A 342 -24.53 -24.53 -6.94
CA THR A 342 -23.76 -24.37 -8.19
C THR A 342 -22.33 -23.91 -7.91
N LEU A 343 -22.18 -23.00 -6.96
CA LEU A 343 -20.89 -22.46 -6.51
C LEU A 343 -20.08 -23.53 -5.78
N VAL A 344 -20.71 -24.26 -4.87
CA VAL A 344 -20.03 -25.29 -4.06
C VAL A 344 -19.61 -26.48 -4.93
N ARG A 345 -20.45 -26.89 -5.89
CA ARG A 345 -20.14 -27.96 -6.85
C ARG A 345 -18.93 -27.66 -7.73
N GLN A 346 -18.63 -26.40 -8.02
CA GLN A 346 -17.42 -26.04 -8.78
C GLN A 346 -16.12 -26.39 -8.03
N VAL A 347 -16.17 -26.49 -6.70
CA VAL A 347 -15.01 -26.75 -5.86
C VAL A 347 -14.96 -28.20 -5.40
N VAL A 348 -16.07 -28.72 -4.87
CA VAL A 348 -16.11 -30.09 -4.29
C VAL A 348 -16.74 -31.13 -5.21
N GLY A 349 -17.20 -30.74 -6.42
CA GLY A 349 -17.89 -31.64 -7.34
C GLY A 349 -19.16 -32.22 -6.72
N ASP A 350 -19.37 -33.51 -6.94
CA ASP A 350 -20.52 -34.27 -6.38
C ASP A 350 -20.22 -34.89 -5.00
N ALA A 351 -19.12 -34.48 -4.35
CA ALA A 351 -18.76 -35.00 -3.03
C ALA A 351 -19.73 -34.50 -1.94
N ASP A 352 -20.10 -35.39 -1.02
CA ASP A 352 -20.93 -35.06 0.13
C ASP A 352 -20.09 -34.31 1.18
N ILE A 353 -20.35 -33.01 1.31
CA ILE A 353 -19.64 -32.07 2.19
C ILE A 353 -19.62 -32.58 3.64
N ARG A 354 -20.68 -33.28 4.07
CA ARG A 354 -20.81 -33.84 5.43
C ARG A 354 -19.85 -34.99 5.73
N LYS A 355 -19.26 -35.59 4.71
CA LYS A 355 -18.35 -36.75 4.81
C LYS A 355 -16.91 -36.41 4.43
N LEU A 356 -16.64 -35.16 4.06
CA LEU A 356 -15.29 -34.70 3.75
C LEU A 356 -14.45 -34.62 5.04
N PRO A 357 -13.17 -35.00 5.02
CA PRO A 357 -12.30 -34.80 6.18
C PRO A 357 -12.09 -33.31 6.44
N LYS A 358 -11.82 -32.94 7.69
CA LYS A 358 -11.63 -31.54 8.14
C LYS A 358 -10.77 -30.68 7.20
N GLN A 359 -9.61 -31.18 6.79
CA GLN A 359 -8.71 -30.46 5.87
C GLN A 359 -9.38 -30.13 4.53
N SER A 360 -10.17 -31.06 3.98
CA SER A 360 -10.90 -30.85 2.75
C SER A 360 -12.06 -29.86 2.91
N VAL A 361 -12.71 -29.83 4.07
CA VAL A 361 -13.74 -28.83 4.40
C VAL A 361 -13.13 -27.43 4.48
N ASP A 362 -11.97 -27.29 5.13
CA ASP A 362 -11.27 -26.00 5.25
C ASP A 362 -10.82 -25.46 3.90
N MET A 363 -10.24 -26.32 3.05
CA MET A 363 -9.85 -25.95 1.69
C MET A 363 -11.07 -25.59 0.83
N ALA A 364 -12.15 -26.38 0.90
CA ALA A 364 -13.37 -26.09 0.16
C ALA A 364 -14.00 -24.77 0.60
N PHE A 365 -14.05 -24.50 1.90
CA PHE A 365 -14.59 -23.25 2.45
C PHE A 365 -13.81 -22.03 1.96
N ASN A 366 -12.47 -22.08 1.99
CA ASN A 366 -11.65 -20.99 1.49
C ASN A 366 -11.83 -20.80 -0.03
N ALA A 367 -11.78 -21.87 -0.82
CA ALA A 367 -11.92 -21.79 -2.28
C ALA A 367 -13.30 -21.28 -2.72
N VAL A 368 -14.39 -21.76 -2.09
CA VAL A 368 -15.75 -21.28 -2.37
C VAL A 368 -15.90 -19.81 -2.01
N SER A 369 -15.26 -19.34 -0.94
CA SER A 369 -15.28 -17.91 -0.57
C SER A 369 -14.64 -17.01 -1.62
N GLU A 370 -13.52 -17.40 -2.22
CA GLU A 370 -12.84 -16.60 -3.25
C GLU A 370 -13.66 -16.53 -4.55
N ILE A 371 -14.31 -17.63 -4.94
CA ILE A 371 -15.22 -17.62 -6.09
C ILE A 371 -16.46 -16.75 -5.79
N ALA A 372 -17.00 -16.82 -4.57
CA ALA A 372 -18.11 -15.98 -4.14
C ALA A 372 -17.75 -14.48 -4.15
N LYS A 373 -16.53 -14.09 -3.76
CA LYS A 373 -16.05 -12.70 -3.89
C LYS A 373 -16.13 -12.24 -5.33
N GLY A 374 -15.60 -13.03 -6.27
CA GLY A 374 -15.65 -12.70 -7.70
C GLY A 374 -17.07 -12.59 -8.25
N ARG A 375 -18.02 -13.36 -7.72
CA ARG A 375 -19.45 -13.22 -8.07
C ARG A 375 -20.03 -11.91 -7.54
N ASN A 376 -19.70 -11.55 -6.30
CA ASN A 376 -20.27 -10.38 -5.62
C ASN A 376 -19.62 -9.05 -6.07
N THR A 377 -18.39 -9.09 -6.60
CA THR A 377 -17.65 -7.91 -7.10
C THR A 377 -17.73 -7.74 -8.62
N ARG A 378 -18.36 -8.67 -9.36
CA ARG A 378 -18.64 -8.49 -10.79
C ARG A 378 -19.57 -7.30 -10.97
N THR A 379 -18.98 -6.18 -11.39
CA THR A 379 -19.71 -5.06 -11.97
C THR A 379 -20.41 -5.59 -13.21
N THR A 380 -21.73 -5.55 -13.20
CA THR A 380 -22.53 -5.69 -14.43
C THR A 380 -22.13 -4.54 -15.34
N THR A 381 -21.18 -4.76 -16.25
CA THR A 381 -20.91 -3.81 -17.33
C THR A 381 -22.22 -3.61 -18.09
N GLY A 382 -22.51 -2.38 -18.52
CA GLY A 382 -23.80 -2.01 -19.12
C GLY A 382 -24.23 -2.85 -20.34
N ASP A 383 -23.35 -3.68 -20.89
CA ASP A 383 -23.68 -4.71 -21.89
C ASP A 383 -24.52 -5.87 -21.34
N ALA A 384 -24.30 -6.28 -20.08
CA ALA A 384 -25.10 -7.33 -19.44
C ALA A 384 -26.46 -6.81 -18.93
N GLN A 385 -26.65 -5.49 -18.90
CA GLN A 385 -27.89 -4.81 -18.52
C GLN A 385 -28.81 -4.53 -19.71
N ARG A 386 -28.46 -4.97 -20.94
CA ARG A 386 -29.38 -5.00 -22.07
C ARG A 386 -30.04 -6.39 -22.13
N PRO A 387 -31.27 -6.55 -21.63
CA PRO A 387 -32.01 -7.76 -21.95
C PRO A 387 -32.33 -7.69 -23.44
N ASN A 388 -31.73 -8.60 -24.20
CA ASN A 388 -32.30 -9.06 -25.46
C ASN A 388 -32.35 -8.04 -26.63
N MET A 389 -31.23 -7.38 -26.96
CA MET A 389 -31.01 -6.95 -28.35
C MET A 389 -30.13 -7.99 -29.04
N GLY A 390 -30.77 -8.93 -29.74
CA GLY A 390 -30.08 -9.85 -30.63
C GLY A 390 -29.17 -9.09 -31.60
N MET A 391 -28.05 -9.72 -31.99
CA MET A 391 -27.07 -9.20 -32.95
C MET A 391 -27.73 -8.31 -34.01
N THR A 392 -27.55 -7.00 -33.90
CA THR A 392 -27.99 -6.07 -34.94
C THR A 392 -27.08 -6.28 -36.14
N SER A 393 -27.55 -7.09 -37.09
CA SER A 393 -26.84 -7.34 -38.35
C SER A 393 -26.46 -6.01 -39.03
N ILE A 394 -25.35 -5.99 -39.77
CA ILE A 394 -24.84 -4.81 -40.49
C ILE A 394 -25.95 -4.15 -41.35
N ALA A 395 -26.86 -4.95 -41.88
CA ALA A 395 -28.02 -4.47 -42.63
C ALA A 395 -28.99 -3.60 -41.79
N SER A 396 -29.19 -3.94 -40.52
CA SER A 396 -30.05 -3.18 -39.59
C SER A 396 -29.44 -1.84 -39.20
N LEU A 397 -28.11 -1.78 -39.02
CA LEU A 397 -27.35 -0.56 -38.77
C LEU A 397 -27.37 0.39 -39.98
N ASN A 398 -27.22 -0.16 -41.19
CA ASN A 398 -27.27 0.64 -42.41
C ASN A 398 -28.66 1.22 -42.66
N LYS A 399 -29.72 0.49 -42.32
CA LYS A 399 -31.10 1.01 -42.42
C LYS A 399 -31.35 2.15 -41.43
N GLN A 400 -30.94 1.99 -40.16
CA GLN A 400 -31.06 3.05 -39.15
C GLN A 400 -30.27 4.30 -39.53
N ASN A 401 -29.06 4.14 -40.08
CA ASN A 401 -28.29 5.27 -40.58
C ASN A 401 -28.96 5.95 -41.79
N ALA A 402 -29.51 5.19 -42.73
CA ALA A 402 -30.23 5.75 -43.87
C ALA A 402 -31.45 6.57 -43.43
N ASP A 403 -32.24 6.05 -42.48
CA ASP A 403 -33.40 6.74 -41.91
C ASP A 403 -33.01 8.00 -41.11
N PHE A 404 -31.85 7.96 -40.43
CA PHE A 404 -31.30 9.12 -39.72
C PHE A 404 -30.87 10.24 -40.68
N TRP A 405 -30.26 9.90 -41.82
CA TRP A 405 -29.82 10.88 -42.82
C TRP A 405 -30.96 11.38 -43.71
N SER A 406 -32.02 10.60 -43.92
CA SER A 406 -33.20 11.07 -44.67
C SER A 406 -33.98 12.16 -43.93
N ASN A 407 -33.99 12.13 -42.59
CA ASN A 407 -34.68 13.12 -41.77
C ASN A 407 -33.90 14.43 -41.56
N ARG A 408 -32.72 14.58 -42.17
CA ARG A 408 -31.86 15.77 -42.04
C ARG A 408 -31.60 16.52 -43.36
N LYS A 409 -32.35 16.23 -44.42
CA LYS A 409 -32.37 17.10 -45.62
C LYS A 409 -33.37 18.24 -45.40
N GLY A 410 -32.89 19.30 -44.75
CA GLY A 410 -33.49 20.63 -44.67
C GLY A 410 -32.39 21.66 -44.85
#